data_AF-A0AAP9T121-F1
#
_entry.id   AF-A0AAP9T121-F1
#
_cell.length_a   1.000
_cell.length_b   1.000
_cell.length_c   1.000
_cell.angle_alpha   90.00
_cell.angle_beta   90.00
_cell.angle_gamma   90.00
#
_symmetry.space_group_name_H-M   'P 1'
#
loop_
_entity.id
_entity.type
_entity.pdbx_description
1 polymer ?
#
loop_
_entity_poly.entity_id
_entity_poly.type
_entity_poly.pdbx_seq_one_letter_code
_entity_poly.pdbx_strand_id
1 'polypeptide(L)'
;MNRVLSNLSVKLGLTLVLAIFSLLIITIAFLGYQAGEEGSTSLKELDLSGDRTLALSRSQRSIAYAQLFYVSSFDAFEKGDASSFRDYLARAQDAQRVAQDYFTEFEATKPESALSDTVTATYESLIQRGIIPLEEALNTGNSSQFNTAREMVSDLNQQLIEAVSLDFSQGIKESG
;
A
#
# COMPACT_ATOMS: atom_id res chain seq x y z
N MET A 1 40.89 -43.68 51.33
CA MET A 1 40.02 -43.95 50.15
C MET A 1 39.07 -42.79 49.77
N ASN A 2 39.32 -41.54 50.20
CA ASN A 2 38.42 -40.39 49.93
C ASN A 2 38.75 -39.57 48.67
N ARG A 3 39.96 -39.69 48.10
CA ARG A 3 40.37 -38.89 46.92
C ARG A 3 39.84 -39.42 45.58
N VAL A 4 39.64 -40.74 45.48
CA VAL A 4 39.18 -41.38 44.23
C VAL A 4 37.67 -41.16 44.02
N LEU A 5 36.87 -41.21 45.09
CA LEU A 5 35.43 -40.92 45.06
C LEU A 5 35.13 -39.42 44.83
N SER A 6 35.92 -38.53 45.43
CA SER A 6 35.80 -37.07 45.22
C SER A 6 36.13 -36.66 43.79
N ASN A 7 37.21 -37.17 43.20
CA ASN A 7 37.57 -36.86 41.81
C ASN A 7 36.57 -37.42 40.79
N LEU A 8 35.92 -38.55 41.10
CA LEU A 8 34.88 -39.12 40.25
C LEU A 8 33.59 -38.28 40.30
N SER A 9 33.17 -37.84 41.50
CA SER A 9 32.01 -36.94 41.68
C SER A 9 32.23 -35.57 41.05
N VAL A 10 33.43 -34.99 41.18
CA VAL A 10 33.77 -33.71 40.53
C VAL A 10 33.82 -33.85 39.01
N LYS A 11 34.37 -34.94 38.46
CA LYS A 11 34.38 -35.19 37.01
C LYS A 11 32.98 -35.47 36.46
N LEU A 12 32.13 -36.18 37.20
CA LEU A 12 30.72 -36.41 36.84
C LEU A 12 29.93 -35.10 36.85
N GLY A 13 30.10 -34.25 37.87
CA GLY A 13 29.47 -32.93 37.94
C GLY A 13 29.94 -32.01 36.81
N LEU A 14 31.25 -31.99 36.52
CA LEU A 14 31.81 -31.19 35.43
C LEU A 14 31.28 -31.64 34.05
N THR A 15 31.19 -32.95 33.81
CA THR A 15 30.67 -33.51 32.56
C THR A 15 29.18 -33.20 32.39
N LEU A 16 28.40 -33.26 33.48
CA LEU A 16 26.98 -32.92 33.49
C LEU A 16 26.76 -31.43 33.17
N VAL A 17 27.54 -30.54 33.78
CA VAL A 17 27.45 -29.10 33.51
C VAL A 17 27.80 -28.81 32.06
N LEU A 18 28.88 -29.40 31.54
CA LEU A 18 29.29 -29.24 30.13
C LEU A 18 28.20 -29.72 29.16
N ALA A 19 27.54 -30.84 29.45
CA ALA A 19 26.45 -31.37 28.64
C ALA A 19 25.23 -30.44 28.62
N ILE A 20 24.84 -29.89 29.79
CA ILE A 20 23.74 -28.93 29.89
C ILE A 20 24.06 -27.63 29.14
N PHE A 21 25.27 -27.10 29.29
CA PHE A 21 25.70 -25.91 28.56
C PHE A 21 25.74 -26.12 27.05
N SER A 22 26.22 -27.28 26.60
CA SER A 22 26.23 -27.63 25.17
C SER A 22 24.82 -27.71 24.61
N LEU A 23 23.90 -28.31 25.37
CA LEU A 23 22.48 -28.38 24.99
C LEU A 23 21.85 -26.99 24.89
N LEU A 24 22.11 -26.11 25.87
CA LEU A 24 21.65 -24.72 25.85
C LEU A 24 22.16 -23.95 24.63
N ILE A 25 23.44 -24.10 24.28
CA ILE A 25 24.02 -23.44 23.10
C ILE A 25 23.33 -23.90 21.81
N ILE A 26 23.07 -25.21 21.67
CA ILE A 26 22.35 -25.76 20.51
C ILE A 26 20.92 -25.22 20.45
N THR A 27 20.21 -25.16 21.59
CA THR A 27 18.86 -24.61 21.65
C THR A 27 18.83 -23.13 21.28
N ILE A 28 19.75 -22.32 21.80
CA ILE A 28 19.84 -20.89 21.48
C ILE A 28 20.21 -20.68 20.01
N ALA A 29 21.13 -21.48 19.46
CA ALA A 29 21.50 -21.42 18.05
C ALA A 29 20.33 -21.81 17.13
N PHE A 30 19.54 -22.82 17.51
CA PHE A 30 18.35 -23.24 16.78
C PHE A 30 17.24 -22.18 16.81
N LEU A 31 16.96 -21.60 17.98
CA LEU A 31 16.01 -20.51 18.13
C LEU A 31 16.47 -19.25 17.38
N GLY A 32 17.78 -18.93 17.41
CA GLY A 32 18.35 -17.82 16.67
C GLY A 32 18.34 -18.03 15.15
N TYR A 33 18.49 -19.27 14.68
CA TYR A 33 18.37 -19.62 13.26
C TYR A 33 16.92 -19.45 12.78
N GLN A 34 15.94 -19.97 13.54
CA GLN A 34 14.52 -19.83 13.21
C GLN A 34 14.08 -18.36 13.23
N ALA A 35 14.49 -17.61 14.26
CA ALA A 35 14.21 -16.17 14.36
C ALA A 35 14.92 -15.32 13.28
N GLY A 36 16.07 -15.77 12.76
CA GLY A 36 16.79 -15.07 11.69
C GLY A 36 16.16 -15.26 10.30
N GLU A 37 15.67 -16.48 10.01
CA GLU A 37 15.01 -16.80 8.74
C GLU A 37 13.59 -16.21 8.69
N GLU A 38 12.86 -16.25 9.81
CA GLU A 38 11.57 -15.56 9.98
C GLU A 38 11.74 -14.04 10.01
N GLY A 39 12.73 -13.51 10.73
CA GLY A 39 12.97 -12.06 10.84
C GLY A 39 13.38 -11.39 9.53
N SER A 40 14.19 -12.06 8.70
CA SER A 40 14.59 -11.52 7.38
C SER A 40 13.44 -11.55 6.36
N THR A 41 12.55 -12.53 6.45
CA THR A 41 11.34 -12.63 5.63
C THR A 41 10.32 -11.58 6.06
N SER A 42 10.07 -11.42 7.36
CA SER A 42 9.18 -10.39 7.90
C SER A 42 9.65 -8.97 7.59
N LEU A 43 10.96 -8.71 7.62
CA LEU A 43 11.51 -7.39 7.25
C LEU A 43 11.30 -7.06 5.76
N LYS A 44 11.49 -8.04 4.87
CA LYS A 44 11.26 -7.86 3.44
C LYS A 44 9.79 -7.64 3.10
N GLU A 45 8.89 -8.32 3.81
CA GLU A 45 7.45 -8.17 3.67
C GLU A 45 6.95 -6.82 4.23
N LEU A 46 7.57 -6.33 5.33
CA LEU A 46 7.27 -5.01 5.89
C LEU A 46 7.68 -3.87 4.95
N ASP A 47 8.85 -3.99 4.31
CA ASP A 47 9.38 -3.00 3.35
C ASP A 47 8.46 -2.92 2.11
N LEU A 48 8.05 -4.08 1.57
CA LEU A 48 7.09 -4.17 0.47
C LEU A 48 5.71 -3.60 0.83
N SER A 49 5.25 -3.79 2.07
CA SER A 49 3.98 -3.23 2.56
C SER A 49 4.05 -1.71 2.71
N GLY A 50 5.20 -1.17 3.13
CA GLY A 50 5.46 0.26 3.21
C GLY A 50 5.45 0.93 1.84
N ASP A 51 6.20 0.38 0.88
CA ASP A 51 6.27 0.88 -0.49
C ASP A 51 4.90 0.82 -1.19
N ARG A 52 4.16 -0.27 -1.00
CA ARG A 52 2.80 -0.45 -1.53
C ARG A 52 1.85 0.64 -1.02
N THR A 53 1.83 0.85 0.30
CA THR A 53 0.97 1.86 0.93
C THR A 53 1.33 3.27 0.47
N LEU A 54 2.63 3.54 0.34
CA LEU A 54 3.12 4.84 -0.13
C LEU A 54 2.71 5.10 -1.58
N ALA A 55 2.92 4.14 -2.49
CA ALA A 55 2.55 4.24 -3.89
C ALA A 55 1.03 4.51 -4.05
N LEU A 56 0.20 3.72 -3.35
CA LEU A 56 -1.25 3.91 -3.36
C LEU A 56 -1.67 5.30 -2.85
N SER A 57 -1.08 5.75 -1.74
CA SER A 57 -1.40 7.08 -1.17
C SER A 57 -1.00 8.23 -2.11
N ARG A 58 0.10 8.08 -2.87
CA ARG A 58 0.55 9.06 -3.86
C ARG A 58 -0.35 9.06 -5.09
N SER A 59 -0.79 7.89 -5.53
CA SER A 59 -1.78 7.75 -6.60
C SER A 59 -3.09 8.44 -6.24
N GLN A 60 -3.68 8.13 -5.08
CA GLN A 60 -4.93 8.75 -4.60
C GLN A 60 -4.85 10.27 -4.51
N ARG A 61 -3.74 10.80 -3.99
CA ARG A 61 -3.51 12.24 -3.92
C ARG A 61 -3.48 12.87 -5.31
N SER A 62 -2.82 12.22 -6.26
CA SER A 62 -2.71 12.70 -7.63
C SER A 62 -4.07 12.67 -8.34
N ILE A 63 -4.92 11.68 -8.07
CA ILE A 63 -6.33 11.67 -8.52
C ILE A 63 -7.11 12.85 -7.93
N ALA A 64 -6.95 13.15 -6.64
CA ALA A 64 -7.62 14.29 -6.03
C ALA A 64 -7.20 15.62 -6.70
N TYR A 65 -5.91 15.76 -7.06
CA TYR A 65 -5.46 16.90 -7.86
C TYR A 65 -6.07 16.93 -9.25
N ALA A 66 -6.13 15.79 -9.95
CA ALA A 66 -6.75 15.71 -11.26
C ALA A 66 -8.22 16.18 -11.21
N GLN A 67 -9.00 15.69 -10.26
CA GLN A 67 -10.40 16.08 -10.06
C GLN A 67 -10.55 17.58 -9.75
N LEU A 68 -9.70 18.12 -8.87
CA LEU A 68 -9.68 19.55 -8.56
C LEU A 68 -9.44 20.38 -9.82
N PHE A 69 -8.46 20.01 -10.63
CA PHE A 69 -8.13 20.72 -11.85
C PHE A 69 -9.19 20.56 -12.94
N TYR A 70 -9.83 19.39 -13.07
CA TYR A 70 -10.98 19.21 -13.97
C TYR A 70 -12.15 20.13 -13.58
N VAL A 71 -12.48 20.24 -12.29
CA VAL A 71 -13.51 21.17 -11.82
C VAL A 71 -13.11 22.63 -12.04
N SER A 72 -11.84 22.96 -11.83
CA SER A 72 -11.32 24.32 -12.08
C SER A 72 -11.35 24.69 -13.58
N SER A 73 -11.05 23.71 -14.44
CA SER A 73 -11.16 23.83 -15.89
C SER A 73 -12.61 24.07 -16.30
N PHE A 74 -13.55 23.30 -15.74
CA PHE A 74 -14.98 23.50 -15.99
C PHE A 74 -15.47 24.89 -15.58
N ASP A 75 -15.09 25.37 -14.39
CA ASP A 75 -15.43 26.71 -13.92
C ASP A 75 -14.87 27.81 -14.84
N ALA A 76 -13.63 27.64 -15.32
CA ALA A 76 -13.05 28.54 -16.31
C ALA A 76 -13.78 28.49 -17.67
N PHE A 77 -14.21 27.31 -18.11
CA PHE A 77 -15.02 27.13 -19.31
C PHE A 77 -16.36 27.87 -19.21
N GLU A 78 -17.09 27.69 -18.11
CA GLU A 78 -18.38 28.37 -17.87
C GLU A 78 -18.24 29.90 -17.80
N LYS A 79 -17.08 30.39 -17.34
CA LYS A 79 -16.73 31.83 -17.31
C LYS A 79 -16.23 32.36 -18.66
N GLY A 80 -16.04 31.50 -19.66
CA GLY A 80 -15.47 31.88 -20.96
C GLY A 80 -13.97 32.20 -20.92
N ASP A 81 -13.26 31.85 -19.84
CA ASP A 81 -11.82 32.03 -19.73
C ASP A 81 -11.07 30.87 -20.39
N ALA A 82 -10.90 30.97 -21.70
CA ALA A 82 -10.24 29.95 -22.51
C ALA A 82 -8.76 29.72 -22.12
N SER A 83 -8.08 30.72 -21.52
CA SER A 83 -6.69 30.56 -21.09
C SER A 83 -6.61 29.68 -19.86
N SER A 84 -7.38 30.02 -18.83
CA SER A 84 -7.42 29.25 -17.58
C SER A 84 -8.01 27.85 -17.80
N PHE A 85 -9.01 27.71 -18.68
CA PHE A 85 -9.54 26.41 -19.09
C PHE A 85 -8.43 25.48 -19.58
N ARG A 86 -7.61 25.93 -20.55
CA ARG A 86 -6.53 25.10 -21.10
C ARG A 86 -5.45 24.78 -20.08
N ASP A 87 -5.07 25.74 -19.23
CA ASP A 87 -4.06 25.52 -18.19
C ASP A 87 -4.53 24.47 -17.17
N TYR A 88 -5.76 24.62 -16.66
CA TYR A 88 -6.31 23.65 -15.70
C TYR A 88 -6.53 22.27 -16.33
N LEU A 89 -7.01 22.19 -17.58
CA LEU A 89 -7.16 20.92 -18.28
C LEU A 89 -5.82 20.19 -18.41
N ALA A 90 -4.75 20.89 -18.80
CA ALA A 90 -3.42 20.29 -18.93
C ALA A 90 -2.88 19.79 -17.58
N ARG A 91 -3.09 20.55 -16.50
CA ARG A 91 -2.72 20.13 -15.14
C ARG A 91 -3.50 18.92 -14.66
N ALA A 92 -4.79 18.85 -15.02
CA ALA A 92 -5.63 17.70 -14.68
C ALA A 92 -5.13 16.42 -15.37
N GLN A 93 -4.81 16.50 -16.65
CA GLN A 93 -4.25 15.41 -17.44
C GLN A 93 -2.88 14.96 -16.91
N ASP A 94 -1.99 15.89 -16.55
CA ASP A 94 -0.70 15.55 -15.96
C ASP A 94 -0.87 14.86 -14.59
N ALA A 95 -1.74 15.38 -13.73
CA ALA A 95 -2.04 14.76 -12.43
C ALA A 95 -2.64 13.36 -12.58
N GLN A 96 -3.51 13.13 -13.58
CA GLN A 96 -4.06 11.81 -13.91
C GLN A 96 -2.97 10.84 -14.37
N ARG A 97 -2.05 11.30 -15.24
CA ARG A 97 -0.89 10.50 -15.66
C ARG A 97 0.00 10.13 -14.47
N VAL A 98 0.34 11.10 -13.63
CA VAL A 98 1.14 10.86 -12.42
C VAL A 98 0.43 9.89 -11.46
N ALA A 99 -0.90 9.99 -11.33
CA ALA A 99 -1.67 9.04 -10.53
C ALA A 99 -1.55 7.60 -11.06
N GLN A 100 -1.62 7.44 -12.39
CA GLN A 100 -1.46 6.15 -13.04
C GLN A 100 -0.05 5.59 -12.85
N ASP A 101 0.99 6.43 -12.98
CA ASP A 101 2.38 6.02 -12.76
C ASP A 101 2.56 5.42 -11.34
N TYR A 102 2.07 6.13 -10.31
CA TYR A 102 2.10 5.61 -8.93
C TYR A 102 1.21 4.38 -8.71
N PHE A 103 0.10 4.27 -9.43
CA PHE A 103 -0.75 3.08 -9.33
C PHE A 103 -0.05 1.85 -9.93
N THR A 104 0.66 2.02 -11.04
CA THR A 104 1.48 0.95 -11.63
C THR A 104 2.65 0.56 -10.72
N GLU A 105 3.25 1.50 -9.96
CA GLU A 105 4.20 1.15 -8.89
C GLU A 105 3.56 0.28 -7.81
N PHE A 106 2.32 0.59 -7.40
CA PHE A 106 1.56 -0.24 -6.46
C PHE A 106 1.34 -1.66 -7.01
N GLU A 107 0.89 -1.80 -8.26
CA GLU A 107 0.69 -3.11 -8.91
C GLU A 107 1.99 -3.91 -9.02
N ALA A 108 3.11 -3.25 -9.28
CA ALA A 108 4.42 -3.88 -9.37
C ALA A 108 4.88 -4.51 -8.04
N THR A 109 4.33 -4.08 -6.90
CA THR A 109 4.57 -4.72 -5.59
C THR A 109 3.91 -6.09 -5.44
N LYS A 110 3.16 -6.55 -6.47
CA LYS A 110 2.39 -7.80 -6.49
C LYS A 110 1.61 -8.01 -5.20
N PRO A 111 0.64 -7.14 -4.90
CA PRO A 111 -0.19 -7.34 -3.76
C PRO A 111 -1.05 -8.59 -4.00
N GLU A 112 -0.71 -9.71 -3.36
CA GLU A 112 -1.53 -10.92 -3.38
C GLU A 112 -2.46 -10.90 -2.17
N SER A 113 -3.53 -10.09 -2.25
CA SER A 113 -4.63 -10.14 -1.29
C SER A 113 -5.97 -9.83 -1.97
N ALA A 114 -7.07 -10.37 -1.45
CA ALA A 114 -8.42 -10.01 -1.92
C ALA A 114 -8.71 -8.51 -1.78
N LEU A 115 -7.95 -7.83 -0.91
CA LEU A 115 -8.06 -6.40 -0.66
C LEU A 115 -7.40 -5.57 -1.77
N SER A 116 -6.25 -5.99 -2.29
CA SER A 116 -5.66 -5.32 -3.45
C SER A 116 -6.48 -5.49 -4.71
N ASP A 117 -7.12 -6.65 -4.91
CA ASP A 117 -8.06 -6.83 -6.03
C ASP A 117 -9.23 -5.85 -5.93
N THR A 118 -9.74 -5.62 -4.71
CA THR A 118 -10.82 -4.66 -4.46
C THR A 118 -10.37 -3.22 -4.71
N VAL A 119 -9.19 -2.84 -4.23
CA VAL A 119 -8.60 -1.52 -4.47
C VAL A 119 -8.36 -1.29 -5.95
N THR A 120 -7.81 -2.26 -6.67
CA THR A 120 -7.58 -2.19 -8.12
C THR A 120 -8.89 -2.05 -8.89
N ALA A 121 -9.88 -2.90 -8.62
CA ALA A 121 -11.17 -2.81 -9.29
C ALA A 121 -11.87 -1.46 -9.05
N THR A 122 -11.77 -0.93 -7.82
CA THR A 122 -12.40 0.35 -7.47
C THR A 122 -11.65 1.54 -8.11
N TYR A 123 -10.32 1.47 -8.16
CA TYR A 123 -9.49 2.46 -8.86
C TYR A 123 -9.78 2.46 -10.37
N GLU A 124 -9.79 1.31 -11.01
CA GLU A 124 -10.13 1.17 -12.43
C GLU A 124 -11.54 1.71 -12.73
N SER A 125 -12.51 1.40 -11.87
CA SER A 125 -13.88 1.94 -11.98
C SER A 125 -13.89 3.46 -11.89
N LEU A 126 -13.16 4.06 -10.94
CA LEU A 126 -13.01 5.51 -10.81
C LEU A 126 -12.43 6.14 -12.08
N ILE A 127 -11.39 5.55 -12.66
CA ILE A 127 -10.79 6.05 -13.90
C ILE A 127 -11.78 5.93 -15.07
N GLN A 128 -12.30 4.74 -15.32
CA GLN A 128 -13.09 4.43 -16.52
C GLN A 128 -14.47 5.09 -16.52
N ARG A 129 -15.12 5.13 -15.36
CA ARG A 129 -16.52 5.61 -15.25
C ARG A 129 -16.61 7.04 -14.72
N GLY A 130 -15.53 7.56 -14.15
CA GLY A 130 -15.50 8.89 -13.56
C GLY A 130 -14.57 9.85 -14.29
N ILE A 131 -13.26 9.60 -14.19
CA ILE A 131 -12.24 10.54 -14.67
C ILE A 131 -12.24 10.68 -16.19
N ILE A 132 -12.27 9.59 -16.95
CA ILE A 132 -12.30 9.63 -18.41
C ILE A 132 -13.55 10.39 -18.93
N PRO A 133 -14.76 10.11 -18.43
CA PRO A 133 -15.95 10.88 -18.79
C PRO A 133 -15.89 12.37 -18.42
N LEU A 134 -15.22 12.76 -17.34
CA LEU A 134 -15.00 14.18 -16.99
C LEU A 134 -14.14 14.88 -18.05
N GLU A 135 -13.04 14.23 -18.44
CA GLU A 135 -12.13 14.74 -19.47
C GLU A 135 -12.86 14.88 -20.82
N GLU A 136 -13.60 13.84 -21.23
CA GLU A 136 -14.36 13.85 -22.48
C GLU A 136 -15.42 14.98 -22.49
N ALA A 137 -16.12 15.18 -21.37
CA ALA A 137 -17.10 16.24 -21.25
C ALA A 137 -16.49 17.64 -21.41
N LEU A 138 -15.28 17.86 -20.87
CA LEU A 138 -14.56 19.13 -21.06
C LEU A 138 -14.08 19.33 -22.49
N ASN A 139 -13.58 18.26 -23.13
CA ASN A 139 -13.13 18.31 -24.52
C ASN A 139 -14.28 18.56 -25.51
N THR A 140 -15.48 18.08 -25.19
CA THR A 140 -16.69 18.27 -26.00
C THR A 140 -17.51 19.50 -25.60
N GLY A 141 -17.14 20.19 -24.51
CA GLY A 141 -17.89 21.33 -23.98
C GLY A 141 -19.29 20.96 -23.46
N ASN A 142 -19.50 19.71 -23.03
CA ASN A 142 -20.78 19.20 -22.59
C ASN A 142 -20.95 19.32 -21.06
N SER A 143 -21.45 20.47 -20.62
CA SER A 143 -21.64 20.77 -19.18
C SER A 143 -22.58 19.78 -18.46
N SER A 144 -23.59 19.25 -19.15
CA SER A 144 -24.51 18.26 -18.55
C SER A 144 -23.80 16.92 -18.26
N GLN A 145 -23.03 16.44 -19.24
CA GLN A 145 -22.19 15.25 -19.09
C GLN A 145 -21.12 15.45 -18.01
N PHE A 146 -20.52 16.65 -17.93
CA PHE A 146 -19.54 16.97 -16.90
C PHE A 146 -20.13 16.84 -15.49
N ASN A 147 -21.30 17.43 -15.26
CA ASN A 147 -21.95 17.36 -13.94
C ASN A 147 -22.34 15.92 -13.57
N THR A 148 -22.83 15.14 -14.53
CA THR A 148 -23.16 13.72 -14.32
C THR A 148 -21.91 12.90 -13.96
N ALA A 149 -20.82 13.09 -14.70
CA ALA A 149 -19.55 12.42 -14.42
C ALA A 149 -18.97 12.85 -13.07
N ARG A 150 -19.13 14.12 -12.68
CA ARG A 150 -18.67 14.65 -11.39
C ARG A 150 -19.39 13.99 -10.20
N GLU A 151 -20.70 13.80 -10.29
CA GLU A 151 -21.47 13.08 -9.26
C GLU A 151 -20.98 11.63 -9.16
N MET A 152 -20.79 10.97 -10.30
CA MET A 152 -20.27 9.60 -10.33
C MET A 152 -18.85 9.48 -9.74
N VAL A 153 -17.98 10.46 -9.99
CA VAL A 153 -16.65 10.54 -9.38
C VAL A 153 -16.72 10.67 -7.86
N SER A 154 -17.68 11.44 -7.33
CA SER A 154 -17.87 11.56 -5.89
C SER A 154 -18.20 10.21 -5.25
N ASP A 155 -19.13 9.47 -5.84
CA ASP A 155 -19.53 8.14 -5.34
C ASP A 155 -18.38 7.14 -5.44
N LEU A 156 -17.65 7.13 -6.56
CA LEU A 156 -16.52 6.22 -6.79
C LEU A 156 -15.33 6.53 -5.89
N ASN A 157 -15.06 7.81 -5.60
CA ASN A 157 -14.06 8.19 -4.60
C ASN A 157 -14.41 7.66 -3.22
N GLN A 158 -15.68 7.74 -2.83
CA GLN A 158 -16.11 7.25 -1.53
C GLN A 158 -15.92 5.73 -1.43
N GLN A 159 -16.27 4.99 -2.48
CA GLN A 159 -16.02 3.55 -2.56
C GLN A 159 -14.52 3.22 -2.46
N LEU A 160 -13.66 4.01 -3.12
CA LEU A 160 -12.20 3.81 -3.06
C LEU A 160 -11.65 4.06 -1.65
N ILE A 161 -12.11 5.11 -0.97
CA ILE A 161 -11.73 5.41 0.41
C ILE A 161 -12.17 4.29 1.36
N GLU A 162 -13.39 3.77 1.18
CA GLU A 162 -13.92 2.66 1.97
C GLU A 162 -13.11 1.37 1.75
N ALA A 163 -12.79 1.05 0.50
CA ALA A 163 -11.96 -0.10 0.14
C ALA A 163 -10.58 -0.04 0.80
N VAL A 164 -9.90 1.11 0.73
CA VAL A 164 -8.58 1.31 1.34
C VAL A 164 -8.65 1.32 2.87
N SER A 165 -9.71 1.86 3.46
CA SER A 165 -9.89 1.82 4.92
C SER A 165 -10.18 0.41 5.44
N LEU A 166 -10.90 -0.42 4.68
CA LEU A 166 -11.16 -1.82 5.03
C LEU A 166 -9.88 -2.65 4.98
N ASP A 167 -9.02 -2.41 3.98
CA ASP A 167 -7.70 -3.03 3.85
C ASP A 167 -6.83 -2.77 5.08
N PHE A 168 -6.75 -1.50 5.48
CA PHE A 168 -5.95 -1.09 6.63
C PHE A 168 -6.47 -1.67 7.97
N SER A 169 -7.79 -1.82 8.11
CA SER A 169 -8.41 -2.34 9.33
C SER A 169 -8.27 -3.86 9.48
N GLN A 170 -8.26 -4.61 8.38
CA GLN A 170 -8.06 -6.07 8.43
C GLN A 170 -6.59 -6.44 8.64
N GLY A 171 -5.65 -5.74 8.02
CA GLY A 171 -4.21 -5.99 8.24
C GLY A 171 -3.79 -5.84 9.71
N ILE A 172 -4.42 -4.93 10.47
CA ILE A 172 -4.16 -4.77 11.91
C ILE A 172 -4.74 -5.93 12.74
N LYS A 173 -5.84 -6.56 12.30
CA LYS A 173 -6.48 -7.67 13.04
C LYS A 173 -5.75 -9.00 12.87
N GLU A 174 -5.04 -9.22 11.76
CA GLU A 174 -4.25 -10.43 11.53
C GLU A 174 -2.85 -10.35 12.18
N SER A 175 -2.45 -9.16 12.64
CA SER A 175 -1.14 -8.88 13.25
C SER A 175 -1.12 -8.94 14.79
N GLY A 176 -2.24 -9.26 15.45
CA GLY A 176 -2.37 -9.29 16.91
C GLY A 176 -2.91 -10.63 17.42
#